data_AF-A0A6P2CD30-F1
#
_entry.id   AF-A0A6P2CD30-F1
#
_cell.length_a   1.000
_cell.length_b   1.000
_cell.length_c   1.000
_cell.angle_alpha   90.00
_cell.angle_beta   90.00
_cell.angle_gamma   90.00
#
_symmetry.space_group_name_H-M   'P 1'
#
loop_
_entity.id
_entity.type
_entity.pdbx_description
1 polymer ?
#
loop_
_entity_poly.entity_id
_entity_poly.type
_entity_poly.pdbx_seq_one_letter_code
_entity_poly.pdbx_strand_id
1 'polypeptide(L)'
;MESPLGAIASADIPDTPAELADRARRVVAANSHDAADARELLAMLGLIDQPETAAAETTTPPARAPLASHCRTCGRYLVPKSQKPLAGEARRGPNGLCETHYKAEWRAAKASA
;
A
#
# COMPACT_ATOMS: atom_id res chain seq x y z
N MET A 1 -6.84 -28.79 -56.11
CA MET A 1 -6.80 -29.31 -54.73
C MET A 1 -6.76 -28.10 -53.84
N GLU A 2 -7.96 -27.65 -53.49
CA GLU A 2 -8.19 -26.38 -52.80
C GLU A 2 -8.02 -26.67 -51.31
N SER A 3 -6.96 -26.12 -50.70
CA SER A 3 -6.78 -26.19 -49.26
C SER A 3 -7.94 -25.44 -48.60
N PRO A 4 -8.79 -26.07 -47.77
CA PRO A 4 -9.66 -25.29 -46.92
C PRO A 4 -8.75 -24.68 -45.85
N LEU A 5 -8.47 -23.39 -45.98
CA LEU A 5 -8.10 -22.54 -44.86
C LEU A 5 -9.20 -22.76 -43.81
N GLY A 6 -8.87 -23.62 -42.84
CA GLY A 6 -9.77 -24.04 -41.79
C GLY A 6 -10.37 -22.80 -41.17
N ALA A 7 -11.70 -22.77 -41.16
CA ALA A 7 -12.50 -21.75 -40.55
C ALA A 7 -11.85 -21.36 -39.22
N ILE A 8 -11.35 -20.13 -39.13
CA ILE A 8 -11.23 -19.46 -37.84
C ILE A 8 -12.67 -19.38 -37.34
N ALA A 9 -13.09 -20.43 -36.61
CA ALA A 9 -14.36 -20.49 -35.93
C ALA A 9 -14.53 -19.12 -35.29
N SER A 10 -15.62 -18.41 -35.62
CA SER A 10 -15.94 -17.07 -35.12
C SER A 10 -15.60 -17.04 -33.64
N ALA A 11 -14.40 -16.55 -33.35
CA ALA A 11 -13.77 -16.76 -32.07
C ALA A 11 -14.37 -15.69 -31.20
N ASP A 12 -15.53 -16.01 -30.59
CA ASP A 12 -16.27 -15.23 -29.60
C ASP A 12 -15.47 -14.01 -29.18
N ILE A 13 -15.59 -12.93 -29.97
CA ILE A 13 -14.77 -11.74 -29.79
C ILE A 13 -15.45 -11.07 -28.60
N PRO A 14 -14.75 -10.93 -27.46
CA PRO A 14 -15.36 -10.35 -26.28
C PRO A 14 -15.92 -8.96 -26.65
N ASP A 15 -17.20 -8.76 -26.36
CA ASP A 15 -17.92 -7.52 -26.69
C ASP A 15 -17.44 -6.35 -25.82
N THR A 16 -16.83 -6.67 -24.67
CA THR A 16 -16.35 -5.69 -23.70
C THR A 16 -14.84 -5.82 -23.39
N PRO A 17 -14.17 -4.70 -23.08
CA PRO A 17 -12.75 -4.72 -22.68
C PRO A 17 -12.51 -5.49 -21.37
N ALA A 18 -13.52 -5.56 -20.49
CA ALA A 18 -13.43 -6.31 -19.25
C ALA A 18 -13.38 -7.83 -19.49
N GLU A 19 -14.21 -8.34 -20.42
CA GLU A 19 -14.21 -9.75 -20.79
C GLU A 19 -12.94 -10.15 -21.54
N LEU A 20 -12.41 -9.26 -22.40
CA LEU A 20 -11.13 -9.46 -23.04
C LEU A 20 -10.00 -9.57 -22.01
N ALA A 21 -9.98 -8.67 -21.03
CA ALA A 21 -9.00 -8.69 -19.94
C ALA A 21 -9.11 -9.97 -19.09
N ASP A 22 -10.33 -10.43 -18.80
CA ASP A 22 -10.54 -11.67 -18.05
C ASP A 22 -10.07 -12.90 -18.82
N ARG A 23 -10.41 -12.97 -20.10
CA ARG A 23 -9.94 -14.04 -20.99
C ARG A 23 -8.42 -14.05 -21.10
N ALA A 24 -7.80 -12.88 -21.29
CA ALA A 24 -6.36 -12.74 -21.34
C ALA A 24 -5.70 -13.23 -20.03
N ARG A 25 -6.28 -12.88 -18.87
CA ARG A 25 -5.80 -13.38 -17.57
C ARG A 25 -5.80 -14.91 -17.48
N ARG A 26 -6.88 -15.54 -17.92
CA ARG A 26 -7.00 -17.01 -17.91
C ARG A 26 -6.01 -17.68 -18.85
N VAL A 27 -5.80 -17.11 -20.04
CA VAL A 27 -4.86 -17.66 -21.02
C VAL A 27 -3.43 -17.60 -20.48
N VAL A 28 -3.01 -16.45 -19.93
CA VAL A 28 -1.67 -16.31 -19.34
C VAL A 28 -1.50 -17.28 -18.17
N ALA A 29 -2.46 -17.34 -17.24
CA ALA A 29 -2.40 -18.27 -16.11
C ALA A 29 -2.34 -19.75 -16.54
N ALA A 30 -2.98 -20.13 -17.65
CA ALA A 30 -2.97 -21.50 -18.16
C ALA A 30 -1.70 -21.88 -18.94
N ASN A 31 -0.93 -20.90 -19.42
CA ASN A 31 0.27 -21.14 -20.26
C ASN A 31 1.58 -20.79 -19.56
N SER A 32 1.54 -20.06 -18.45
CA SER A 32 2.73 -19.76 -17.64
C SER A 32 3.25 -20.99 -16.91
N HIS A 33 4.56 -21.03 -16.71
CA HIS A 33 5.24 -22.16 -16.05
C HIS A 33 5.05 -22.16 -14.52
N ASP A 34 4.92 -20.98 -13.91
CA ASP A 34 4.68 -20.79 -12.49
C ASP A 34 3.82 -19.54 -12.23
N ALA A 35 3.25 -19.45 -11.03
CA ALA A 35 2.43 -18.32 -10.60
C ALA A 35 3.19 -16.98 -10.57
N ALA A 36 4.50 -16.98 -10.30
CA ALA A 36 5.33 -15.78 -10.34
C ALA A 36 5.49 -15.25 -11.77
N ASP A 37 5.78 -16.15 -12.72
CA ASP A 37 5.87 -15.84 -14.16
C ASP A 37 4.54 -15.30 -14.70
N ALA A 38 3.42 -15.96 -14.36
CA ALA A 38 2.09 -15.49 -14.74
C ALA A 38 1.83 -14.07 -14.24
N ARG A 39 2.18 -13.78 -12.98
CA ARG A 39 1.98 -12.46 -12.38
C ARG A 39 2.81 -11.38 -13.06
N GLU A 40 4.06 -11.68 -13.43
CA GLU A 40 4.91 -10.74 -14.15
C GLU A 40 4.36 -10.41 -15.54
N LEU A 41 3.95 -11.43 -16.30
CA LEU A 41 3.34 -11.23 -17.62
C LEU A 41 2.05 -10.42 -17.54
N LEU A 42 1.17 -10.73 -16.58
CA LEU A 42 -0.08 -9.99 -16.40
C LEU A 42 0.13 -8.52 -16.03
N ALA A 43 1.19 -8.24 -15.27
CA ALA A 43 1.57 -6.89 -14.88
C ALA A 43 2.12 -6.08 -16.06
N MET A 44 3.01 -6.67 -16.87
CA MET A 44 3.52 -6.02 -18.07
C MET A 44 2.42 -5.69 -19.08
N LEU A 45 1.37 -6.52 -19.13
CA LEU A 45 0.18 -6.31 -19.95
C LEU A 45 -0.83 -5.34 -19.32
N GLY A 46 -0.60 -4.83 -18.10
CA GLY A 46 -1.52 -3.95 -17.39
C GLY A 46 -2.87 -4.62 -17.03
N LEU A 47 -2.92 -5.95 -17.02
CA LEU A 47 -4.14 -6.73 -16.73
C LEU A 47 -4.37 -6.94 -15.23
N ILE A 48 -3.33 -6.69 -14.44
CA ILE A 48 -3.38 -6.58 -12.99
C ILE A 48 -2.63 -5.31 -12.58
N ASP A 49 -3.12 -4.67 -11.53
CA ASP A 49 -2.35 -3.65 -10.83
C ASP A 49 -1.19 -4.39 -10.14
N GLN A 50 0.05 -4.07 -10.51
CA GLN A 50 1.16 -4.40 -9.60
C GLN A 50 0.86 -3.62 -8.34
N PRO A 51 0.73 -4.24 -7.15
CA PRO A 51 0.96 -3.46 -5.95
C PRO A 51 2.39 -2.96 -6.14
N GLU A 52 2.51 -1.67 -6.47
CA GLU A 52 3.77 -0.96 -6.45
C GLU A 52 4.45 -1.43 -5.18
N THR A 53 5.59 -2.10 -5.36
CA THR A 53 6.32 -2.70 -4.25
C THR A 53 6.78 -1.55 -3.37
N ALA A 54 5.90 -1.15 -2.46
CA ALA A 54 6.24 -0.44 -1.25
C ALA A 54 7.14 -1.41 -0.49
N ALA A 55 8.42 -1.34 -0.82
CA ALA A 55 9.47 -1.79 0.05
C ALA A 55 9.17 -1.21 1.44
N ALA A 56 9.17 -2.09 2.43
CA ALA A 56 9.08 -1.83 3.87
C ALA A 56 7.69 -1.78 4.52
N GLU A 57 7.09 -2.95 4.73
CA GLU A 57 6.48 -3.29 6.02
C GLU A 57 6.99 -4.70 6.38
N THR A 58 8.17 -4.81 6.98
CA THR A 58 8.33 -4.82 8.45
C THR A 58 7.06 -5.30 9.14
N THR A 59 7.03 -6.60 9.44
CA THR A 59 6.41 -7.21 10.62
C THR A 59 5.21 -6.44 11.18
N THR A 60 3.99 -6.89 10.93
CA THR A 60 2.78 -6.38 11.60
C THR A 60 2.78 -6.77 13.10
N PRO A 61 3.01 -5.87 14.08
CA PRO A 61 2.37 -5.99 15.38
C PRO A 61 0.93 -5.43 15.30
N PRO A 62 0.04 -5.84 16.21
CA PRO A 62 -1.38 -5.48 16.15
C PRO A 62 -1.57 -3.97 16.13
N ALA A 63 -2.53 -3.53 15.32
CA ALA A 63 -2.95 -2.16 15.08
C ALA A 63 -2.91 -1.30 16.36
N ARG A 64 -1.79 -0.60 16.56
CA ARG A 64 -1.75 0.57 17.42
C ARG A 64 -2.34 1.70 16.60
N ALA A 65 -3.36 2.36 17.15
CA ALA A 65 -3.99 3.54 16.58
C ALA A 65 -2.95 4.44 15.87
N PRO A 66 -3.26 5.03 14.70
CA PRO A 66 -2.30 5.80 13.93
C PRO A 66 -1.64 6.81 14.85
N LEU A 67 -0.38 6.55 15.18
CA LEU A 67 0.41 7.37 16.07
C LEU A 67 0.55 8.71 15.38
N ALA A 68 -0.14 9.74 15.89
CA ALA A 68 -0.15 11.07 15.28
C ALA A 68 1.27 11.46 14.85
N SER A 69 1.45 11.71 13.56
CA SER A 69 2.76 12.06 12.99
C SER A 69 3.19 13.45 13.43
N HIS A 70 2.25 14.30 13.82
CA HIS A 70 2.49 15.67 14.25
C HIS A 70 1.90 15.94 15.64
N CYS A 71 2.54 16.84 16.38
CA CYS A 71 2.03 17.36 17.64
C CYS A 71 0.72 18.11 17.40
N ARG A 72 -0.35 17.74 18.12
CA ARG A 72 -1.65 18.43 18.00
C ARG A 72 -1.61 19.91 18.38
N THR A 73 -0.67 20.33 19.23
CA THR A 73 -0.58 21.72 19.70
C THR A 73 0.36 22.58 18.86
N CYS A 74 1.53 22.07 18.45
CA CYS A 74 2.54 22.88 17.76
C CYS A 74 2.89 22.41 16.34
N GLY A 75 2.21 21.38 15.82
CA GLY A 75 2.39 20.92 14.44
C GLY A 75 3.74 20.26 14.12
N ARG A 76 4.70 20.23 15.05
CA ARG A 76 6.01 19.59 14.82
C ARG A 76 5.88 18.09 14.61
N TYR A 77 6.71 17.55 13.72
CA TYR A 77 6.79 16.11 13.48
C TYR A 77 7.28 15.37 14.74
N LEU A 78 6.60 14.28 15.09
CA LEU A 78 6.84 13.51 16.31
C LEU A 78 7.75 12.32 16.05
N VAL A 79 9.02 12.46 16.40
CA VAL A 79 9.99 11.37 16.31
C VAL A 79 9.97 10.47 17.55
N PRO A 80 10.13 9.15 17.40
CA PRO A 80 10.20 8.23 18.54
C PRO A 80 11.42 8.56 19.43
N LYS A 81 11.33 8.18 20.72
CA LYS A 81 12.38 8.49 21.71
C LYS A 81 13.77 7.93 21.35
N SER A 82 13.81 6.85 20.56
CA SER A 82 15.04 6.22 20.05
C SER A 82 15.76 7.06 18.99
N GLN A 83 15.11 8.09 18.44
CA GLN A 83 15.69 8.97 17.43
C GLN A 83 15.99 10.36 18.03
N LYS A 84 17.09 10.97 17.56
CA LYS A 84 17.44 12.35 17.91
C LYS A 84 16.64 13.29 17.00
N PRO A 85 15.82 14.20 17.56
CA PRO A 85 15.05 15.15 16.73
C PRO A 85 15.98 16.12 16.00
N LEU A 86 15.71 16.36 14.73
CA LEU A 86 16.29 17.42 13.89
C LEU A 86 15.55 18.75 14.10
N ALA A 87 16.06 19.80 13.46
CA ALA A 87 15.40 21.11 13.46
C ALA A 87 13.99 20.99 12.84
N GLY A 88 12.97 21.40 13.58
CA GLY A 88 11.55 21.29 13.16
C GLY A 88 10.82 20.06 13.70
N GLU A 89 11.55 19.11 14.30
CA GLU A 89 10.97 17.90 14.91
C GLU A 89 10.87 18.04 16.43
N ALA A 90 10.06 17.18 17.05
CA ALA A 90 9.94 17.10 18.49
C ALA A 90 9.84 15.65 18.95
N ARG A 91 10.34 15.36 20.15
CA ARG A 91 10.17 14.03 20.75
C ARG A 91 8.70 13.73 20.98
N ARG A 92 8.29 12.53 20.55
CA ARG A 92 6.95 11.99 20.77
C ARG A 92 6.63 11.84 22.26
N GLY A 93 5.59 12.53 22.69
CA GLY A 93 4.87 12.31 23.94
C GLY A 93 3.58 11.51 23.70
N PRO A 94 2.88 11.12 24.78
CA PRO A 94 1.57 10.47 24.69
C PRO A 94 0.50 11.44 24.20
N ASN A 95 -0.70 10.91 23.87
CA ASN A 95 -1.85 11.68 23.40
C ASN A 95 -1.58 12.53 22.15
N GLY A 96 -0.66 12.12 21.28
CA GLY A 96 -0.34 12.86 20.06
C GLY A 96 0.27 14.24 20.31
N LEU A 97 0.94 14.42 21.44
CA LEU A 97 1.64 15.65 21.81
C LEU A 97 3.14 15.44 21.79
N CYS A 98 3.90 16.53 21.63
CA CYS A 98 5.33 16.46 21.92
C CYS A 98 5.57 16.42 23.43
N GLU A 99 6.74 15.93 23.84
CA GLU A 99 7.08 15.80 25.26
C GLU A 99 6.92 17.11 26.05
N THR A 100 7.21 18.26 25.42
CA THR A 100 7.05 19.58 26.01
C THR A 100 5.59 19.92 26.32
N HIS A 101 4.68 19.75 25.34
CA HIS A 101 3.26 20.04 25.55
C HIS A 101 2.60 19.03 26.48
N TYR A 102 2.97 17.75 26.39
CA TYR A 102 2.48 16.75 27.32
C TYR A 102 2.87 17.08 28.77
N LYS A 103 4.13 17.48 29.01
CA LYS A 103 4.57 17.91 30.35
C LYS A 103 3.84 19.15 30.85
N ALA A 104 3.53 20.09 29.95
CA ALA A 104 2.76 21.28 30.29
C ALA A 104 1.33 20.91 30.74
N GLU A 105 0.62 20.08 29.96
CA GLU A 105 -0.71 19.59 30.32
C GLU A 105 -0.70 18.81 31.63
N TRP A 106 0.26 17.89 31.80
CA TRP A 106 0.36 17.10 33.02
C TRP A 106 0.60 17.98 34.26
N ARG A 107 1.43 19.02 34.14
CA ARG A 107 1.64 20.00 35.22
C ARG A 107 0.38 20.80 35.52
N ALA A 108 -0.37 21.24 34.51
CA ALA A 108 -1.63 21.94 34.68
C ALA A 108 -2.68 21.06 35.37
N ALA A 109 -2.81 19.81 34.94
CA ALA A 109 -3.71 18.82 35.54
C ALA A 109 -3.34 18.56 37.00
N LYS A 110 -2.04 18.38 37.31
CA LYS A 110 -1.57 18.16 38.68
C LYS A 110 -1.76 19.38 39.60
N ALA A 111 -1.68 20.59 39.06
CA ALA A 111 -1.94 21.81 39.83
C ALA A 111 -3.43 22.04 40.14
N SER A 112 -4.32 21.31 39.46
CA SER A 112 -5.79 21.41 39.61
C SER A 112 -6.38 20.26 40.44
N ALA A 113 -5.54 19.40 41.01
CA ALA A 113 -5.89 18.25 41.83
C ALA A 113 -5.34 18.44 43.26
#